data_AF-U6EEJ7-F1
#
_entry.id   AF-U6EEJ7-F1
#
_cell.length_a   1.000
_cell.length_b   1.000
_cell.length_c   1.000
_cell.angle_alpha   90.00
_cell.angle_beta   90.00
_cell.angle_gamma   90.00
#
_symmetry.space_group_name_H-M   'P 1'
#
loop_
_entity.id
_entity.type
_entity.pdbx_description
1 polymer ?
#
loop_
_entity_poly.entity_id
_entity_poly.type
_entity_poly.pdbx_seq_one_letter_code
_entity_poly.pdbx_strand_id
1 'polypeptide(L)'
;MVKLVKSAVKCYKKKTKKTVGGRKKTYEYNQYLVPLKRSDNLDCSMEVFIIPQKDLEDYITEDGEFKDLSSKEEEYRIKLEQYEAEFADLEWKHSQLSKSYKELFNKHNRSRRKEKELEDKIESLESDREKLIHALEEERKLTKKLKLQQQNQKENKTSPPSDQPPKTDKIDEDTKNKDENEDKDLWTVLKSRLTKKEDEKED
;
A
#
# COMPACT_ATOMS: atom_id res chain seq x y z
N MET A 1 -21.77 22.85 12.09
CA MET A 1 -22.23 23.11 10.71
C MET A 1 -23.72 23.39 10.72
N VAL A 2 -24.12 24.65 10.77
CA VAL A 2 -25.53 25.06 10.61
C VAL A 2 -25.89 24.91 9.14
N LYS A 3 -26.85 24.04 8.81
CA LYS A 3 -27.36 23.92 7.44
C LYS A 3 -28.19 25.18 7.14
N LEU A 4 -27.56 26.21 6.59
CA LEU A 4 -28.24 27.34 5.98
C LEU A 4 -29.01 26.86 4.76
N VAL A 5 -30.26 26.47 4.95
CA VAL A 5 -31.17 26.13 3.85
C VAL A 5 -31.79 27.43 3.37
N LYS A 6 -31.22 28.04 2.32
CA LYS A 6 -31.92 29.06 1.53
C LYS A 6 -33.15 28.40 0.91
N SER A 7 -34.33 28.60 1.49
CA SER A 7 -35.58 28.12 0.90
C SER A 7 -36.36 29.29 0.33
N ALA A 8 -36.68 29.25 -0.96
CA ALA A 8 -37.67 30.13 -1.54
C ALA A 8 -39.05 29.75 -0.96
N VAL A 9 -39.73 30.71 -0.34
CA VAL A 9 -41.06 30.51 0.28
C VAL A 9 -42.13 31.00 -0.69
N LYS A 10 -43.20 30.22 -0.90
CA LYS A 10 -44.31 30.65 -1.74
C LYS A 10 -45.15 31.68 -1.00
N CYS A 11 -45.37 32.85 -1.59
CA CYS A 11 -46.32 33.84 -1.09
C CYS A 11 -47.55 33.88 -2.00
N TYR A 12 -48.75 33.89 -1.43
CA TYR A 12 -49.95 34.23 -2.17
C TYR A 12 -50.78 35.28 -1.43
N LYS A 13 -51.36 36.21 -2.21
CA LYS A 13 -52.27 37.23 -1.71
C LYS A 13 -53.66 36.61 -1.53
N LYS A 14 -54.04 36.36 -0.28
CA LYS A 14 -55.38 35.86 0.04
C LYS A 14 -56.31 37.04 0.33
N LYS A 15 -57.40 37.14 -0.42
CA LYS A 15 -58.45 38.14 -0.20
C LYS A 15 -59.61 37.49 0.55
N THR A 16 -59.94 38.03 1.72
CA THR A 16 -61.06 37.54 2.53
C THR A 16 -62.04 38.68 2.78
N LYS A 17 -63.32 38.48 2.45
CA LYS A 17 -64.38 39.46 2.70
C LYS A 17 -64.93 39.22 4.10
N LYS A 18 -64.84 40.21 4.97
CA LYS A 18 -65.44 40.19 6.31
C LYS A 18 -66.43 41.34 6.46
N THR A 19 -67.54 41.09 7.13
CA THR A 19 -68.51 42.15 7.46
C THR A 19 -68.10 42.76 8.78
N VAL A 20 -67.77 44.06 8.79
CA VAL A 20 -67.38 44.79 10.00
C VAL A 20 -68.24 46.05 10.07
N GLY A 21 -69.03 46.18 11.14
CA GLY A 21 -69.97 47.29 11.32
C GLY A 21 -71.08 47.35 10.24
N GLY A 22 -71.63 46.19 9.85
CA GLY A 22 -72.72 46.09 8.86
C GLY A 22 -72.30 46.28 7.40
N ARG A 23 -71.05 46.67 7.11
CA ARG A 23 -70.50 46.79 5.74
C ARG A 23 -69.49 45.69 5.45
N LYS A 24 -69.56 45.08 4.25
CA LYS A 24 -68.58 44.08 3.79
C LYS A 24 -67.30 44.79 3.35
N LYS A 25 -66.18 44.52 4.03
CA LYS A 25 -64.84 44.97 3.64
C LYS A 25 -64.01 43.78 3.14
N THR A 26 -63.20 43.99 2.11
CA THR A 26 -62.26 42.99 1.62
C THR A 26 -60.90 43.26 2.26
N TYR A 27 -60.33 42.26 2.93
CA TYR A 27 -59.00 42.33 3.52
C TYR A 27 -58.05 41.47 2.69
N GLU A 28 -56.88 42.01 2.37
CA GLU A 28 -55.82 41.29 1.67
C GLU A 28 -54.69 41.01 2.65
N TYR A 29 -54.24 39.76 2.73
CA TYR A 29 -53.06 39.39 3.51
C TYR A 29 -52.17 38.43 2.72
N ASN A 30 -50.88 38.54 2.95
CA ASN A 30 -49.88 37.66 2.38
C ASN A 30 -49.83 36.38 3.22
N GLN A 31 -50.11 35.24 2.60
CA GLN A 31 -49.97 33.93 3.23
C GLN A 31 -48.76 33.21 2.64
N TYR A 32 -47.81 32.86 3.50
CA TYR A 32 -46.59 32.15 3.13
C TYR A 32 -46.81 30.64 3.31
N LEU A 33 -46.62 29.86 2.24
CA LEU A 33 -46.60 28.39 2.29
C LEU A 33 -45.17 27.93 2.05
N VAL A 34 -44.61 27.14 2.96
CA VAL A 34 -43.33 26.46 2.74
C VAL A 34 -43.59 25.29 1.77
N PRO A 35 -43.10 25.32 0.52
CA PRO A 35 -43.32 24.20 -0.39
C PRO A 35 -42.44 23.02 0.04
N LEU A 36 -43.05 21.94 0.50
CA LEU A 36 -42.35 20.67 0.73
C LEU A 36 -42.03 19.90 -0.57
N LYS A 37 -42.48 20.38 -1.74
CA LYS A 37 -42.37 19.67 -3.02
C LYS A 37 -41.58 20.47 -4.06
N ARG A 38 -40.65 19.79 -4.73
CA ARG A 38 -39.71 20.34 -5.73
C ARG A 38 -40.34 20.74 -7.09
N SER A 39 -41.65 20.55 -7.30
CA SER A 39 -42.27 20.57 -8.64
C SER A 39 -43.00 21.87 -9.00
N ASP A 40 -42.97 22.90 -8.17
CA ASP A 40 -43.80 24.09 -8.38
C ASP A 40 -42.97 25.26 -8.93
N ASN A 41 -43.04 25.47 -10.25
CA ASN A 41 -42.47 26.63 -10.95
C ASN A 41 -43.36 27.87 -10.74
N LEU A 42 -43.05 28.71 -9.74
CA LEU A 42 -43.75 29.99 -9.51
C LEU A 42 -42.76 31.08 -9.09
N ASP A 43 -42.90 32.27 -9.70
CA ASP A 43 -42.03 33.43 -9.51
C ASP A 43 -42.32 34.19 -8.21
N CYS A 44 -41.56 33.91 -7.15
CA CYS A 44 -41.42 34.77 -5.97
C CYS A 44 -40.04 34.53 -5.33
N SER A 45 -39.14 35.51 -5.46
CA SER A 45 -37.75 35.44 -5.00
C SER A 45 -37.51 36.28 -3.74
N MET A 46 -38.19 35.99 -2.63
CA MET A 46 -37.77 36.51 -1.33
C MET A 46 -36.88 35.46 -0.64
N GLU A 47 -35.61 35.80 -0.40
CA GLU A 47 -34.71 34.97 0.40
C GLU A 47 -35.15 35.01 1.86
N VAL A 48 -35.64 33.88 2.38
CA VAL A 48 -36.04 33.74 3.79
C VAL A 48 -35.07 32.81 4.48
N PHE A 49 -34.53 33.25 5.62
CA PHE A 49 -33.70 32.42 6.49
C PHE A 49 -34.61 31.59 7.41
N ILE A 50 -34.52 30.26 7.29
CA ILE A 50 -35.21 29.34 8.20
C ILE A 50 -34.26 29.01 9.36
N ILE A 51 -34.63 29.42 10.56
CA ILE A 51 -33.96 29.04 11.81
C ILE A 51 -34.83 27.99 12.50
N PRO A 52 -34.30 26.80 12.84
CA PRO A 52 -35.01 25.81 13.63
C PRO A 52 -35.49 26.42 14.95
N GLN A 53 -36.71 26.10 15.37
CA GLN A 53 -37.30 26.69 16.58
C GLN A 53 -36.45 26.47 17.85
N LYS A 54 -35.70 25.37 17.92
CA LYS A 54 -34.77 25.08 19.01
C LYS A 54 -33.61 26.06 19.11
N ASP A 55 -33.17 26.58 17.97
CA ASP A 55 -32.02 27.48 17.88
C ASP A 55 -32.48 28.93 17.99
N LEU A 56 -33.79 29.20 17.84
CA LEU A 56 -34.37 30.55 17.83
C LEU A 56 -34.26 31.26 19.18
N GLU A 57 -34.37 30.52 20.28
CA GLU A 57 -34.24 31.04 21.66
C GLU A 57 -32.86 31.69 21.90
N ASP A 58 -31.83 31.22 21.20
CA ASP A 58 -30.49 31.78 21.28
C ASP A 58 -30.37 33.14 20.60
N TYR A 59 -31.22 33.43 19.61
CA TYR A 59 -31.17 34.67 18.81
C TYR A 59 -32.18 35.74 19.25
N ILE A 60 -33.17 35.41 20.07
CA ILE A 60 -34.25 36.32 20.50
C ILE A 60 -34.15 36.62 22.00
N THR A 61 -34.35 37.88 22.41
CA THR A 61 -34.47 38.29 23.82
C THR A 61 -35.81 37.89 24.42
N GLU A 62 -35.95 37.92 25.75
CA GLU A 62 -37.22 37.59 26.42
C GLU A 62 -38.40 38.46 25.94
N ASP A 63 -38.11 39.66 25.42
CA ASP A 63 -39.08 40.61 24.87
C ASP A 63 -39.44 40.37 23.38
N GLY A 64 -38.87 39.35 22.74
CA GLY A 64 -39.17 39.01 21.35
C GLY A 64 -38.37 39.77 20.28
N GLU A 65 -37.36 40.54 20.69
CA GLU A 65 -36.46 41.26 19.77
C GLU A 65 -35.21 40.43 19.44
N PHE A 66 -34.60 40.65 18.29
CA PHE A 66 -33.32 39.99 17.97
C PHE A 66 -32.22 40.52 18.90
N LYS A 67 -31.47 39.61 19.50
CA LYS A 67 -30.30 39.97 20.31
C LYS A 67 -29.29 40.71 19.42
N ASP A 68 -28.78 41.82 19.93
CA ASP A 68 -27.70 42.54 19.27
C ASP A 68 -26.40 41.73 19.38
N LEU A 69 -26.08 41.01 18.30
CA LEU A 69 -24.91 40.16 18.18
C LEU A 69 -23.68 40.91 17.62
N SER A 70 -23.79 42.22 17.38
CA SER A 70 -22.68 43.04 16.85
C SER A 70 -21.42 42.93 17.72
N SER A 71 -21.59 42.85 19.04
CA SER A 71 -20.49 42.64 20.01
C SER A 71 -19.73 41.32 19.83
N LYS A 72 -20.35 40.31 19.22
CA LYS A 72 -19.74 38.99 18.98
C LYS A 72 -19.23 38.81 17.56
N GLU A 73 -19.50 39.75 16.67
CA GLU A 73 -19.12 39.68 15.25
C GLU A 73 -17.60 39.57 15.09
N GLU A 74 -16.85 40.37 15.86
CA GLU A 74 -15.38 40.31 15.90
C GLU A 74 -14.87 38.96 16.46
N GLU A 75 -15.50 38.44 17.51
CA GLU A 75 -15.15 37.12 18.07
C GLU A 75 -15.41 35.98 17.07
N TYR A 76 -16.52 36.05 16.33
CA TYR A 76 -16.82 35.06 15.30
C TYR A 76 -15.87 35.16 14.13
N ARG A 77 -15.48 36.37 13.73
CA ARG A 77 -14.48 36.60 12.70
C ARG A 77 -13.12 36.01 13.08
N ILE A 78 -12.66 36.28 14.30
CA ILE A 78 -11.40 35.70 14.81
C ILE A 78 -11.46 34.16 14.83
N LYS A 79 -12.59 33.59 15.27
CA LYS A 79 -12.77 32.12 15.26
C LYS A 79 -12.79 31.56 13.84
N LEU A 80 -13.40 32.26 12.88
CA LEU A 80 -13.38 31.85 11.47
C LEU A 80 -11.96 31.86 10.91
N GLU A 81 -11.18 32.92 11.16
CA GLU A 81 -9.78 33.00 10.73
C GLU A 81 -8.93 31.88 11.37
N GLN A 82 -9.17 31.57 12.65
CA GLN A 82 -8.52 30.42 13.33
C GLN A 82 -8.89 29.08 12.68
N TYR A 83 -10.17 28.85 12.41
CA TYR A 83 -10.60 27.61 11.75
C TYR A 83 -10.05 27.50 10.34
N GLU A 84 -10.03 28.57 9.56
CA GLU A 84 -9.43 28.57 8.22
C GLU A 84 -7.94 28.22 8.27
N ALA A 85 -7.19 28.76 9.23
CA ALA A 85 -5.79 28.41 9.44
C ALA A 85 -5.60 26.93 9.84
N GLU A 86 -6.44 26.42 10.75
CA GLU A 86 -6.42 25.01 11.14
C GLU A 86 -6.76 24.08 9.97
N PHE A 87 -7.74 24.45 9.14
CA PHE A 87 -8.09 23.70 7.93
C PHE A 87 -6.93 23.67 6.94
N ALA A 88 -6.26 24.79 6.70
CA ALA A 88 -5.11 24.85 5.80
C ALA A 88 -3.94 23.96 6.29
N ASP A 89 -3.66 23.96 7.59
CA ASP A 89 -2.63 23.10 8.19
C ASP A 89 -3.02 21.61 8.09
N LEU A 90 -4.29 21.27 8.34
CA LEU A 90 -4.80 19.91 8.18
C LEU A 90 -4.73 19.41 6.74
N GLU A 91 -5.10 20.25 5.77
CA GLU A 91 -4.97 19.93 4.34
C GLU A 91 -3.52 19.70 3.95
N TRP A 92 -2.59 20.52 4.45
CA TRP A 92 -1.16 20.35 4.21
C TRP A 92 -0.65 19.03 4.81
N LYS A 93 -0.98 18.73 6.07
CA LYS A 93 -0.61 17.46 6.73
C LYS A 93 -1.16 16.26 5.98
N HIS A 94 -2.42 16.32 5.55
CA HIS A 94 -3.04 15.26 4.76
C HIS A 94 -2.32 15.07 3.41
N SER A 95 -1.93 16.15 2.73
CA SER A 95 -1.16 16.09 1.49
C SER A 95 0.20 15.42 1.69
N GLN A 96 0.92 15.77 2.77
CA GLN A 96 2.21 15.14 3.10
C GLN A 96 2.05 13.66 3.43
N LEU A 97 1.04 13.30 4.24
CA LEU A 97 0.76 11.91 4.60
C LEU A 97 0.34 11.08 3.38
N SER A 98 -0.43 11.65 2.46
CA SER A 98 -0.81 10.98 1.22
C SER A 98 0.39 10.68 0.34
N LYS A 99 1.35 11.62 0.25
CA LYS A 99 2.60 11.43 -0.49
C LYS A 99 3.47 10.34 0.14
N SER A 100 3.68 10.39 1.46
CA SER A 100 4.49 9.39 2.16
C SER A 100 3.87 8.00 2.09
N TYR A 101 2.55 7.88 2.22
CA TYR A 101 1.84 6.62 2.05
C TYR A 101 2.02 6.04 0.63
N LYS A 102 1.83 6.85 -0.41
CA LYS A 102 2.05 6.43 -1.81
C LYS A 102 3.48 5.96 -2.03
N GLU A 103 4.46 6.66 -1.47
CA GLU A 103 5.86 6.27 -1.58
C GLU A 103 6.14 4.93 -0.88
N LEU A 104 5.65 4.75 0.35
CA LEU A 104 5.78 3.50 1.10
C LEU A 104 5.09 2.34 0.39
N PHE A 105 3.89 2.56 -0.13
CA PHE A 105 3.15 1.55 -0.89
C PHE A 105 3.91 1.13 -2.15
N ASN A 106 4.49 2.09 -2.87
CA ASN A 106 5.32 1.79 -4.04
C ASN A 106 6.61 1.04 -3.66
N LYS A 107 7.27 1.40 -2.57
CA LYS A 107 8.45 0.69 -2.05
C LYS A 107 8.08 -0.76 -1.69
N HIS A 108 7.01 -0.95 -0.93
CA HIS A 108 6.51 -2.26 -0.55
C HIS A 108 6.20 -3.14 -1.77
N ASN A 109 5.49 -2.59 -2.77
CA ASN A 109 5.19 -3.34 -3.99
C ASN A 109 6.44 -3.71 -4.80
N ARG A 110 7.46 -2.85 -4.83
CA ARG A 110 8.75 -3.16 -5.46
C ARG A 110 9.47 -4.27 -4.71
N SER A 111 9.51 -4.21 -3.38
CA SER A 111 10.14 -5.24 -2.55
C SER A 111 9.43 -6.59 -2.71
N ARG A 112 8.10 -6.61 -2.62
CA ARG A 112 7.30 -7.83 -2.80
C ARG A 112 7.52 -8.51 -4.15
N ARG A 113 7.68 -7.73 -5.23
CA ARG A 113 8.00 -8.28 -6.56
C ARG A 113 9.38 -8.93 -6.57
N LYS A 114 10.38 -8.30 -5.96
CA LYS A 114 11.73 -8.86 -5.85
C LYS A 114 11.77 -10.12 -5.00
N GLU A 115 11.03 -10.15 -3.89
CA GLU A 115 10.89 -11.34 -3.05
C GLU A 115 10.31 -12.50 -3.86
N LYS A 116 9.22 -12.25 -4.60
CA LYS A 116 8.63 -13.27 -5.48
C LYS A 116 9.61 -13.75 -6.56
N GLU A 117 10.34 -12.84 -7.21
CA GLU A 117 11.37 -13.22 -8.19
C GLU A 117 12.51 -14.05 -7.57
N LEU A 118 12.82 -13.85 -6.29
CA LEU A 118 13.81 -14.64 -5.57
C LEU A 118 13.25 -16.01 -5.15
N GLU A 119 12.00 -16.06 -4.70
CA GLU A 119 11.28 -17.31 -4.42
C GLU A 119 11.22 -18.19 -5.67
N ASP A 120 10.79 -17.64 -6.82
CA ASP A 120 10.74 -18.37 -8.10
C ASP A 120 12.14 -18.90 -8.51
N LYS A 121 13.21 -18.13 -8.24
CA LYS A 121 14.59 -18.57 -8.48
C LYS A 121 15.01 -19.69 -7.54
N ILE A 122 14.65 -19.61 -6.27
CA ILE A 122 14.95 -20.66 -5.28
C ILE A 122 14.26 -21.95 -5.70
N GLU A 123 12.97 -21.91 -6.04
CA GLU A 123 12.23 -23.08 -6.51
C GLU A 123 12.87 -23.68 -7.76
N SER A 124 13.32 -22.85 -8.71
CA SER A 124 14.02 -23.34 -9.91
C SER A 124 15.33 -24.05 -9.56
N LEU A 125 16.14 -23.47 -8.67
CA LEU A 125 17.42 -24.03 -8.24
C LEU A 125 17.24 -25.30 -7.41
N GLU A 126 16.19 -25.38 -6.59
CA GLU A 126 15.83 -26.60 -5.86
C GLU A 126 15.44 -27.71 -6.83
N SER A 127 14.62 -27.42 -7.85
CA SER A 127 14.26 -28.39 -8.88
C SER A 127 15.48 -28.89 -9.66
N ASP A 128 16.43 -28.00 -9.98
CA ASP A 128 17.65 -28.37 -10.69
C ASP A 128 18.60 -29.17 -9.80
N ARG A 129 18.67 -28.85 -8.51
CA ARG A 129 19.41 -29.64 -7.52
C ARG A 129 18.87 -31.06 -7.45
N GLU A 130 17.55 -31.24 -7.39
CA GLU A 130 16.93 -32.57 -7.38
C GLU A 130 17.24 -33.36 -8.65
N LYS A 131 17.15 -32.74 -9.83
CA LYS A 131 17.52 -33.37 -11.11
C LYS A 131 18.99 -33.81 -11.12
N LEU A 132 19.89 -32.96 -10.64
CA LEU A 132 21.33 -33.27 -10.56
C LEU A 132 21.62 -34.41 -9.58
N ILE A 133 20.93 -34.44 -8.43
CA ILE A 133 21.04 -35.55 -7.48
C ILE A 133 20.62 -36.86 -8.15
N HIS A 134 19.48 -36.86 -8.85
CA HIS A 134 19.00 -38.04 -9.56
C HIS A 134 19.99 -38.52 -10.64
N ALA A 135 20.48 -37.61 -11.48
CA ALA A 135 21.48 -37.93 -12.50
C ALA A 135 22.77 -38.51 -11.89
N LEU A 136 23.23 -37.96 -10.77
CA LEU A 136 24.42 -38.44 -10.06
C LEU A 136 24.19 -39.84 -9.48
N GLU A 137 23.00 -40.12 -8.95
CA GLU A 137 22.63 -41.46 -8.50
C GLU A 137 22.60 -42.49 -9.63
N GLU A 138 22.09 -42.12 -10.81
CA GLU A 138 22.10 -42.97 -12.00
C GLU A 138 23.53 -43.28 -12.46
N GLU A 139 24.40 -42.27 -12.55
CA GLU A 139 25.82 -42.43 -12.88
C GLU A 139 26.55 -43.32 -11.87
N ARG A 140 26.28 -43.14 -10.57
CA ARG A 140 26.83 -44.02 -9.52
C ARG A 140 26.37 -45.46 -9.69
N LYS A 141 25.11 -45.71 -10.06
CA LYS A 141 24.60 -47.06 -10.33
C LYS A 141 25.29 -47.68 -11.54
N LEU A 142 25.47 -46.93 -12.63
CA LEU A 142 26.18 -47.38 -13.83
C LEU A 142 27.65 -47.71 -13.52
N THR A 143 28.34 -46.82 -12.81
CA THR A 143 29.75 -47.00 -12.41
C THR A 143 29.91 -48.23 -11.52
N LYS A 144 29.01 -48.47 -10.57
CA LYS A 144 29.00 -49.69 -9.74
C LYS A 144 28.84 -50.95 -10.59
N LYS A 145 27.91 -50.96 -11.55
CA LYS A 145 27.72 -52.09 -12.47
C LYS A 145 28.97 -52.36 -13.29
N LEU A 146 29.60 -51.33 -13.84
CA LEU A 146 30.85 -51.44 -14.61
C LEU A 146 32.01 -51.97 -13.77
N LYS A 147 32.19 -51.46 -12.54
CA LYS A 147 33.22 -51.98 -11.61
C LYS A 147 33.02 -53.46 -11.30
N LEU A 148 31.77 -53.89 -11.06
CA LEU A 148 31.44 -55.29 -10.82
C LEU A 148 31.76 -56.17 -12.04
N GLN A 149 31.41 -55.73 -13.25
CA GLN A 149 31.76 -56.44 -14.49
C GLN A 149 33.28 -56.55 -14.69
N GLN A 150 34.04 -55.49 -14.39
CA GLN A 150 35.50 -55.53 -14.48
C GLN A 150 36.14 -56.47 -13.44
N GLN A 151 35.61 -56.53 -12.21
CA GLN A 151 36.07 -57.48 -11.20
C GLN A 151 35.79 -58.93 -11.63
N ASN A 152 34.58 -59.23 -12.09
CA ASN A 152 34.21 -60.56 -12.57
C ASN A 152 35.09 -61.02 -13.76
N GLN A 153 35.49 -60.09 -14.64
CA GLN A 153 36.41 -60.38 -15.75
C GLN A 153 37.86 -60.61 -15.29
N LYS A 154 38.30 -60.01 -14.18
CA LYS A 154 39.62 -60.23 -13.58
C LYS A 154 39.68 -61.54 -12.79
N GLU A 155 38.62 -61.89 -12.07
CA GLU A 155 38.52 -63.14 -11.31
C GLU A 155 38.49 -64.36 -12.22
N ASN A 156 37.82 -64.28 -13.38
CA ASN A 156 37.82 -65.33 -14.41
C ASN A 156 39.18 -65.49 -15.14
N LYS A 157 40.21 -64.70 -14.80
CA LYS A 157 41.54 -64.75 -15.44
C LYS A 157 42.68 -65.25 -14.54
N THR A 158 42.39 -65.90 -13.41
CA THR A 158 43.40 -66.50 -12.52
C THR A 158 43.14 -68.02 -12.44
N SER A 159 43.93 -69.01 -12.92
CA SER A 159 45.27 -69.22 -13.54
C SER A 159 45.47 -70.76 -13.82
N PRO A 160 46.59 -71.39 -14.30
CA PRO A 160 47.80 -71.04 -15.13
C PRO A 160 48.18 -72.14 -16.22
N PRO A 161 49.40 -72.20 -16.85
CA PRO A 161 50.39 -71.18 -17.25
C PRO A 161 50.59 -71.13 -18.80
N SER A 162 51.13 -70.02 -19.32
CA SER A 162 51.86 -70.05 -20.59
C SER A 162 52.99 -69.04 -20.51
N ASP A 163 54.21 -69.55 -20.66
CA ASP A 163 55.46 -68.81 -20.65
C ASP A 163 55.46 -67.71 -21.70
N GLN A 164 55.45 -66.44 -21.28
CA GLN A 164 56.07 -65.33 -22.02
C GLN A 164 56.06 -64.04 -21.16
N PRO A 165 57.20 -63.35 -20.98
CA PRO A 165 57.25 -62.11 -20.24
C PRO A 165 56.78 -60.92 -21.11
N PRO A 166 55.80 -60.11 -20.69
CA PRO A 166 55.58 -58.81 -21.29
C PRO A 166 56.50 -57.78 -20.62
N LYS A 167 57.10 -56.94 -21.47
CA LYS A 167 58.04 -55.87 -21.12
C LYS A 167 57.44 -54.91 -20.09
N THR A 168 58.23 -54.60 -19.07
CA THR A 168 57.98 -53.53 -18.11
C THR A 168 58.20 -52.18 -18.78
N ASP A 169 57.12 -51.47 -19.11
CA ASP A 169 57.21 -50.03 -19.29
C ASP A 169 57.16 -49.37 -17.91
N LYS A 170 58.22 -48.60 -17.66
CA LYS A 170 58.56 -47.98 -16.39
C LYS A 170 57.47 -46.98 -15.99
N ILE A 171 57.08 -47.07 -14.72
CA ILE A 171 56.37 -46.04 -13.99
C ILE A 171 57.40 -44.93 -13.70
N ASP A 172 57.20 -43.73 -14.23
CA ASP A 172 57.83 -42.53 -13.69
C ASP A 172 57.07 -42.15 -12.40
N GLU A 173 57.63 -42.55 -11.25
CA GLU A 173 57.41 -41.83 -10.00
C GLU A 173 58.17 -40.50 -10.11
N ASP A 174 57.45 -39.42 -10.38
CA ASP A 174 57.90 -38.07 -9.99
C ASP A 174 56.72 -37.09 -10.00
N THR A 175 55.93 -37.11 -8.93
CA THR A 175 55.41 -35.90 -8.25
C THR A 175 54.81 -36.32 -6.91
N LYS A 176 55.67 -36.57 -5.93
CA LYS A 176 55.30 -36.40 -4.52
C LYS A 176 55.48 -34.91 -4.18
N ASN A 177 54.47 -34.39 -3.48
CA ASN A 177 54.43 -33.13 -2.71
C ASN A 177 53.88 -31.89 -3.43
N LYS A 178 52.54 -31.78 -3.46
CA LYS A 178 51.85 -30.55 -2.99
C LYS A 178 50.36 -30.74 -2.67
N ASP A 179 49.99 -31.86 -2.04
CA ASP A 179 48.72 -32.00 -1.34
C ASP A 179 48.89 -31.52 0.11
N GLU A 180 48.99 -30.20 0.29
CA GLU A 180 48.84 -29.54 1.59
C GLU A 180 48.08 -28.22 1.38
N ASN A 181 46.77 -28.31 1.10
CA ASN A 181 45.80 -27.21 1.30
C ASN A 181 44.33 -27.63 1.04
N GLU A 182 43.92 -28.85 1.38
CA GLU A 182 42.53 -29.29 1.14
C GLU A 182 41.51 -28.91 2.24
N ASP A 183 41.90 -28.21 3.31
CA ASP A 183 40.96 -27.75 4.36
C ASP A 183 40.95 -26.22 4.52
N LYS A 184 40.88 -25.47 3.41
CA LYS A 184 40.50 -24.05 3.49
C LYS A 184 38.99 -23.93 3.34
N ASP A 185 38.32 -23.87 4.49
CA ASP A 185 36.91 -23.49 4.62
C ASP A 185 36.55 -22.40 3.61
N LEU A 186 35.54 -22.61 2.77
CA LEU A 186 35.05 -21.65 1.77
C LEU A 186 34.87 -20.24 2.37
N TRP A 187 34.49 -20.16 3.64
CA TRP A 187 34.38 -18.93 4.42
C TRP A 187 35.70 -18.15 4.60
N THR A 188 36.83 -18.84 4.75
CA THR A 188 38.16 -18.22 4.86
C THR A 188 38.64 -17.68 3.51
N VAL A 189 38.30 -18.37 2.41
CA VAL A 189 38.60 -17.91 1.04
C VAL A 189 37.76 -16.69 0.67
N LEU A 190 36.49 -16.64 1.08
CA LEU A 190 35.62 -15.49 0.87
C LEU A 190 36.06 -14.26 1.68
N LYS A 191 36.40 -14.44 2.97
CA LYS A 191 36.90 -13.33 3.81
C LYS A 191 38.17 -12.71 3.25
N SER A 192 39.14 -13.52 2.84
CA SER A 192 40.42 -13.02 2.31
C SER A 192 40.28 -12.27 0.99
N ARG A 193 39.27 -12.58 0.17
CA ARG A 193 38.95 -11.81 -1.05
C ARG A 193 38.21 -10.50 -0.79
N LEU A 194 37.43 -10.42 0.30
CA LEU A 194 36.73 -9.20 0.70
C LEU A 194 37.68 -8.18 1.33
N THR A 195 38.56 -8.61 2.23
CA THR A 195 39.52 -7.72 2.91
C THR A 195 40.60 -7.18 1.96
N LYS A 196 41.04 -7.96 0.97
CA LYS A 196 42.00 -7.49 -0.05
C LYS A 196 41.48 -6.34 -0.92
N LYS A 197 40.17 -6.09 -0.94
CA LYS A 197 39.56 -5.01 -1.72
C LYS A 197 39.42 -3.70 -0.94
N GLU A 198 39.64 -3.71 0.37
CA GLU A 198 39.62 -2.51 1.22
C GLU A 198 41.00 -1.83 1.22
N ASP A 199 42.10 -2.59 1.22
CA ASP A 199 43.46 -2.03 1.25
C ASP A 199 43.90 -1.37 -0.09
N GLU A 200 43.25 -1.66 -1.22
CA GLU A 200 43.56 -1.01 -2.51
C GLU A 200 42.87 0.38 -2.68
N LYS A 201 42.16 0.87 -1.67
CA LYS A 201 41.44 2.15 -1.73
C LYS A 201 41.98 3.24 -0.80
N GLU A 202 43.02 2.97 -0.01
CA GLU A 202 43.60 3.93 0.93
C GLU A 202 45.05 4.36 0.63
N ASP A 203 45.56 4.12 -0.59
CA ASP A 203 46.82 4.71 -1.07
C ASP A 203 46.61 5.69 -2.24
#